data_AF-A0A523RFW1-F1
#
_entry.id   AF-A0A523RFW1-F1
#
_cell.length_a   1.000
_cell.length_b   1.000
_cell.length_c   1.000
_cell.angle_alpha   90.00
_cell.angle_beta   90.00
_cell.angle_gamma   90.00
#
_symmetry.space_group_name_H-M   'P 1'
#
loop_
_entity.id
_entity.type
_entity.pdbx_description
1 polymer ?
#
loop_
_entity_poly.entity_id
_entity_poly.type
_entity_poly.pdbx_seq_one_letter_code
_entity_poly.pdbx_strand_id
1 'polypeptide(L)' 'MAWGGSLNKDGSDYVRNLREADNVIKFLEGFKRQLEAEEKQIVSDTINIIVNLYTKESKNDSETLK' A
#
# COMPACT_ATOMS: atom_id res chain seq x y z
N MET A 1 2.82 14.59 -31.83
CA MET A 1 3.43 13.42 -31.15
C MET A 1 3.29 13.64 -29.65
N ALA A 2 2.14 13.30 -29.09
CA ALA A 2 1.92 13.43 -27.65
C ALA A 2 2.57 12.22 -26.97
N TRP A 3 3.58 12.48 -26.15
CA TRP A 3 4.21 11.53 -25.23
C TRP A 3 3.29 11.22 -24.04
N GLY A 4 1.99 11.09 -24.30
CA GLY A 4 1.00 10.69 -23.31
C GLY A 4 0.87 9.18 -23.35
N GLY A 5 1.94 8.49 -22.96
CA GLY A 5 1.86 7.07 -22.65
C GLY A 5 0.83 6.92 -21.54
N SER A 6 -0.40 6.60 -21.93
CA SER A 6 -1.45 6.12 -21.05
C SER A 6 -0.85 4.96 -20.28
N LEU A 7 -0.37 5.20 -19.06
CA LEU A 7 -0.37 4.17 -18.04
C LEU A 7 -1.76 3.56 -18.14
N ASN A 8 -1.83 2.29 -18.55
CA ASN A 8 -3.09 1.56 -18.66
C ASN A 8 -3.88 1.86 -17.39
N LYS A 9 -5.18 2.14 -17.51
CA LYS A 9 -6.05 2.61 -16.43
C LYS A 9 -5.77 1.88 -15.10
N ASP A 10 -5.51 0.59 -15.20
CA ASP A 10 -5.12 -0.33 -14.13
C ASP A 10 -3.79 0.05 -13.42
N GLY A 11 -2.75 0.42 -14.16
CA GLY A 11 -1.48 0.90 -13.60
C GLY A 11 -1.57 2.28 -12.98
N SER A 12 -2.39 3.18 -13.54
CA SER A 12 -2.65 4.48 -12.90
C SER A 12 -3.48 4.34 -11.63
N ASP A 13 -4.45 3.43 -11.62
CA ASP A 13 -5.29 3.14 -10.46
C ASP A 13 -4.47 2.43 -9.37
N TYR A 14 -3.57 1.51 -9.74
CA TYR A 14 -2.63 0.89 -8.81
C TYR A 14 -1.74 1.92 -8.11
N VAL A 15 -1.12 2.83 -8.86
CA VAL A 15 -0.26 3.89 -8.28
C VAL A 15 -1.08 4.81 -7.37
N ARG A 16 -2.33 5.11 -7.72
CA ARG A 16 -3.24 5.90 -6.88
C ARG A 16 -3.55 5.17 -5.57
N ASN A 17 -3.93 3.90 -5.63
CA ASN A 17 -4.23 3.09 -4.46
C ASN A 17 -3.01 2.92 -3.55
N LEU A 18 -1.81 2.75 -4.13
CA LEU A 18 -0.55 2.69 -3.40
C LEU A 18 -0.28 4.00 -2.63
N ARG A 19 -0.54 5.16 -3.27
CA ARG A 19 -0.39 6.47 -2.63
C ARG A 19 -1.40 6.68 -1.50
N GLU A 20 -2.65 6.23 -1.69
CA GLU A 20 -3.67 6.29 -0.64
C GLU A 20 -3.28 5.38 0.55
N ALA A 21 -2.77 4.17 0.29
CA ALA A 21 -2.27 3.27 1.31
C ALA A 21 -1.09 3.86 2.10
N ASP A 22 -0.13 4.51 1.43
CA ASP A 22 0.99 5.18 2.09
C ASP A 22 0.52 6.30 3.04
N ASN A 23 -0.49 7.08 2.63
CA ASN A 23 -1.08 8.10 3.49
C ASN A 23 -1.75 7.49 4.74
N VAL A 24 -2.47 6.37 4.56
CA VAL A 24 -3.11 5.66 5.68
C VAL A 24 -2.06 5.10 6.63
N ILE A 25 -0.98 4.50 6.13
CA ILE A 25 0.12 3.98 6.97
C ILE A 25 0.73 5.11 7.80
N LYS A 26 1.06 6.25 7.19
CA LYS A 26 1.60 7.42 7.90
C LYS A 26 0.66 7.92 8.99
N PHE A 27 -0.64 7.95 8.71
CA PHE A 27 -1.64 8.30 9.71
C PHE A 27 -1.64 7.29 10.87
N LEU A 28 -1.67 6.00 10.59
CA LEU A 28 -1.68 4.93 11.59
C LEU A 28 -0.41 4.93 12.45
N GLU A 29 0.76 5.19 11.85
CA GLU A 29 2.02 5.33 12.59
C GLU A 29 2.02 6.54 13.54
N GLY A 30 1.44 7.66 13.09
CA GLY A 30 1.22 8.83 13.95
C GLY A 30 0.24 8.53 15.08
N PHE A 31 -0.88 7.90 14.75
CA PHE A 31 -1.95 7.53 15.68
C PHE A 31 -1.45 6.56 16.76
N LYS A 32 -0.59 5.60 16.39
CA LYS A 32 0.05 4.64 17.30
C LYS A 32 0.77 5.31 18.48
N ARG A 33 1.24 6.56 18.34
CA ARG A 33 1.93 7.27 19.43
C ARG A 33 1.01 7.62 20.61
N GLN A 34 -0.30 7.72 20.36
CA GLN A 34 -1.30 8.14 21.35
C GLN A 34 -2.02 6.95 22.02
N LEU A 35 -1.69 5.73 21.62
CA LEU A 35 -2.38 4.52 22.03
C LEU A 35 -1.68 3.76 23.18
N GLU A 36 -2.46 2.96 23.89
CA GLU A 36 -1.94 2.03 24.90
C GLU A 36 -1.27 0.82 24.24
N ALA A 37 -0.49 0.05 25.02
CA ALA A 37 0.33 -1.05 24.49
C ALA A 37 -0.48 -2.09 23.70
N GLU A 38 -1.70 -2.42 24.16
CA GLU A 38 -2.59 -3.39 23.48
C GLU A 38 -3.10 -2.84 22.15
N GLU A 39 -3.55 -1.59 22.12
CA GLU A 39 -4.06 -0.93 20.92
C GLU A 39 -2.95 -0.68 19.88
N LYS A 40 -1.72 -0.40 20.34
CA LYS A 40 -0.53 -0.31 19.48
C LYS A 40 -0.27 -1.59 18.71
N GLN A 41 -0.54 -2.74 19.31
CA GLN A 41 -0.38 -4.04 18.65
C GLN A 41 -1.40 -4.18 17.51
N ILE A 42 -2.67 -3.87 17.77
CA ILE A 42 -3.75 -3.92 16.77
C ILE A 42 -3.43 -3.02 15.57
N VAL A 43 -2.97 -1.79 15.82
CA VAL A 43 -2.56 -0.86 14.74
C VAL A 43 -1.35 -1.38 13.97
N SER A 44 -0.38 -1.99 14.66
CA SER A 44 0.79 -2.58 13.99
C SER A 44 0.41 -3.75 13.10
N ASP A 45 -0.49 -4.62 13.55
CA ASP A 45 -1.01 -5.74 12.77
C ASP A 45 -1.79 -5.24 11.54
N THR A 46 -2.55 -4.15 11.71
CA THR A 46 -3.28 -3.50 10.61
C THR A 46 -2.31 -2.95 9.54
N ILE A 47 -1.25 -2.26 9.95
CA ILE A 47 -0.20 -1.77 9.04
C ILE A 47 0.43 -2.96 8.28
N ASN A 48 0.74 -4.05 8.98
CA ASN A 48 1.32 -5.24 8.37
C ASN A 48 0.38 -5.87 7.32
N ILE A 49 -0.94 -5.91 7.56
CA ILE A 49 -1.91 -6.40 6.57
C ILE A 49 -1.87 -5.55 5.30
N ILE A 50 -1.89 -4.22 5.44
CA ILE A 50 -1.84 -3.29 4.31
C ILE A 50 -0.53 -3.47 3.52
N VAL A 51 0.61 -3.47 4.21
CA VAL A 51 1.92 -3.66 3.56
C VAL A 51 1.98 -5.01 2.84
N ASN A 52 1.50 -6.08 3.48
CA ASN A 52 1.52 -7.42 2.89
C ASN A 52 0.63 -7.52 1.65
N LEU A 53 -0.50 -6.81 1.57
CA LEU A 53 -1.37 -6.77 0.40
C LEU A 53 -0.57 -6.29 -0.83
N TYR A 54 0.07 -5.13 -0.73
CA TYR A 54 0.84 -4.56 -1.83
C TYR A 54 2.18 -5.27 -2.07
N THR A 55 2.75 -5.91 -1.05
CA THR A 55 3.98 -6.71 -1.20
C THR A 55 3.70 -8.06 -1.89
N LYS A 56 2.55 -8.71 -1.62
CA LYS A 56 2.16 -9.96 -2.29
C LYS A 56 1.82 -9.76 -3.75
N GLU A 57 1.15 -8.66 -4.11
CA GLU A 57 0.88 -8.34 -5.51
C GLU A 57 2.17 -8.21 -6.32
N SER A 58 3.24 -7.63 -5.73
CA SER A 58 4.55 -7.56 -6.40
C SER A 58 5.18 -8.94 -6.73
N LYS A 59 4.80 -10.01 -6.02
CA LYS A 59 5.32 -11.36 -6.28
C LYS A 59 4.56 -12.09 -7.38
N ASN A 60 3.24 -11.94 -7.46
CA ASN A 60 2.43 -12.61 -8.47
C ASN A 60 2.67 -12.07 -9.88
N ASP A 61 3.00 -10.78 -10.03
CA ASP A 61 3.32 -10.18 -11.33
C ASP A 61 4.70 -10.62 -11.87
N SER A 62 5.56 -11.18 -11.02
CA SER A 62 6.90 -11.66 -11.41
C SER A 62 6.93 -13.10 -11.90
N GLU A 63 5.86 -13.89 -11.65
CA GLU A 63 5.77 -15.29 -12.08
C GLU A 63 5.07 -15.48 -13.44
N THR A 64 4.32 -14.49 -13.92
CA THR A 64 3.62 -14.53 -15.22
C THR A 64 4.48 -14.05 -16.40
N LEU A 65 5.71 -13.59 -16.15
CA LEU A 65 6.66 -13.10 -17.16
C LEU A 65 7.82 -14.07 -17.46
N LYS A 66 7.69 -15.36 -17.13
CA LYS A 66 8.66 -16.40 -17.48
C LYS A 66 8.15 -17.38 -18.54
#